data_AF-A0A8X6L1U4-F1
#
_entry.id   AF-A0A8X6L1U4-F1
#
_cell.length_a   1.000
_cell.length_b   1.000
_cell.length_c   1.000
_cell.angle_alpha   90.00
_cell.angle_beta   90.00
_cell.angle_gamma   90.00
#
_symmetry.space_group_name_H-M   'P 1'
#
loop_
_entity.id
_entity.type
_entity.pdbx_description
1 polymer ?
#
loop_
_entity_poly.entity_id
_entity_poly.type
_entity_poly.pdbx_seq_one_letter_code
_entity_poly.pdbx_strand_id
1 'polypeptide(L)'
;MKKEFHQFPNLFSIKEDITPEEIERFSDHIKQLALDMKVRFNDILNLKISNWILNPFTVDVNEVDIVFQEEILELKYDEESKNSFNKHGIAKLWQNKKMPKLYPKMWENMKIY
;
A
#
# COMPACT_ATOMS: atom_id res chain seq x y z
N MET A 1 -27.30 10.94 -15.41
CA MET A 1 -26.94 11.35 -14.04
C MET A 1 -27.80 10.67 -12.98
N LYS A 2 -29.08 11.00 -12.77
CA LYS A 2 -29.91 10.40 -11.69
C LYS A 2 -30.04 8.85 -11.73
N LYS A 3 -29.87 8.23 -12.91
CA LYS A 3 -29.88 6.76 -13.07
C LYS A 3 -28.71 6.05 -12.40
N GLU A 4 -27.57 6.73 -12.23
CA GLU A 4 -26.35 6.13 -11.62
C GLU A 4 -26.35 6.23 -10.09
N PHE A 5 -27.34 6.91 -9.50
CA PHE A 5 -27.43 7.09 -8.05
C PHE A 5 -27.67 5.78 -7.30
N HIS A 6 -28.00 4.68 -7.98
CA HIS A 6 -28.07 3.35 -7.36
C HIS A 6 -26.75 2.93 -6.68
N GLN A 7 -25.62 3.52 -7.06
CA GLN A 7 -24.31 3.28 -6.42
C GLN A 7 -24.19 3.94 -5.04
N PHE A 8 -25.07 4.90 -4.74
CA PHE A 8 -25.06 5.72 -3.54
C PHE A 8 -26.45 5.69 -2.89
N PRO A 9 -26.72 4.74 -1.97
CA PRO A 9 -28.06 4.51 -1.40
C PRO A 9 -28.73 5.78 -0.87
N ASN A 10 -27.97 6.67 -0.24
CA ASN A 10 -28.44 7.94 0.31
C ASN A 10 -28.79 9.00 -0.76
N LEU A 11 -28.11 8.99 -1.91
CA LEU A 11 -28.45 9.87 -3.05
C LEU A 11 -29.63 9.30 -3.85
N PHE A 12 -29.75 7.97 -3.92
CA PHE A 12 -30.87 7.32 -4.59
C PHE A 12 -32.21 7.62 -3.91
N SER A 13 -32.24 7.66 -2.57
CA SER A 13 -33.46 7.93 -1.80
C SER A 13 -34.04 9.32 -1.99
N ILE A 14 -33.23 10.30 -2.41
CA ILE A 14 -33.63 11.70 -2.63
C ILE A 14 -33.54 12.12 -4.10
N LYS A 15 -33.43 11.15 -5.02
CA LYS A 15 -33.18 11.41 -6.45
C LYS A 15 -34.24 12.29 -7.12
N GLU A 16 -35.49 12.25 -6.66
CA GLU A 16 -36.58 13.05 -7.23
C GLU A 16 -36.58 14.48 -6.66
N ASP A 17 -36.13 14.66 -5.42
CA ASP A 17 -36.11 15.95 -4.71
C ASP A 17 -34.86 16.79 -5.01
N ILE A 18 -33.82 16.18 -5.57
CA ILE A 18 -32.57 16.84 -5.95
C ILE A 18 -32.70 17.61 -7.28
N THR A 19 -32.25 18.87 -7.29
CA THR A 19 -32.17 19.69 -8.51
C THR A 19 -30.88 19.41 -9.30
N PRO A 20 -30.84 19.69 -10.62
CA PRO A 20 -29.61 19.57 -11.40
C PRO A 20 -28.43 20.37 -10.84
N GLU A 21 -28.68 21.57 -10.29
CA GLU A 21 -27.65 22.45 -9.72
C GLU A 21 -27.04 21.85 -8.43
N GLU A 22 -27.85 21.16 -7.62
CA GLU A 22 -27.36 20.45 -6.44
C GLU A 22 -26.48 19.26 -6.81
N ILE A 23 -26.83 18.55 -7.89
CA ILE A 23 -25.98 17.46 -8.43
C ILE A 23 -24.64 18.01 -8.90
N GLU A 24 -24.66 19.13 -9.61
CA GLU A 24 -23.44 19.79 -10.08
C GLU A 24 -22.55 20.21 -8.91
N ARG A 25 -23.12 20.90 -7.90
CA ARG A 25 -22.40 21.29 -6.69
C ARG A 25 -21.81 20.09 -5.95
N PHE A 26 -22.58 19.02 -5.77
CA PHE A 26 -22.08 17.79 -5.15
C PHE A 26 -20.93 17.18 -5.95
N SER A 27 -21.07 17.12 -7.28
CA SER A 27 -20.02 16.60 -8.17
C SER A 27 -18.74 17.42 -8.05
N ASP A 28 -18.85 18.74 -7.96
CA ASP A 28 -17.69 19.62 -7.80
C ASP A 28 -17.03 19.46 -6.43
N HIS A 29 -17.80 19.29 -5.36
CA HIS A 29 -17.23 18.96 -4.05
C HIS A 29 -16.49 17.62 -4.08
N ILE A 30 -17.02 16.58 -4.74
CA ILE A 30 -16.33 15.29 -4.87
C ILE A 30 -15.05 15.44 -5.70
N LYS A 31 -15.06 16.23 -6.78
CA LYS A 31 -13.82 16.51 -7.55
C LYS A 31 -12.78 17.23 -6.69
N GLN A 32 -13.19 18.24 -5.92
CA GLN A 32 -12.29 18.96 -5.01
C GLN A 32 -11.75 18.05 -3.91
N LEU A 33 -12.60 17.22 -3.31
CA LEU A 33 -12.19 16.22 -2.33
C LEU A 33 -11.19 15.23 -2.94
N ALA A 34 -11.42 14.77 -4.18
CA ALA A 34 -10.49 13.88 -4.86
C ALA A 34 -9.13 14.56 -5.13
N LEU A 35 -9.11 15.84 -5.47
CA LEU A 35 -7.87 16.62 -5.62
C LEU A 35 -7.14 16.78 -4.28
N ASP A 36 -7.87 17.12 -3.23
CA ASP A 36 -7.36 17.25 -1.86
C ASP A 36 -6.78 15.92 -1.36
N MET A 37 -7.45 14.79 -1.60
CA MET A 37 -6.94 13.45 -1.27
C MET A 37 -5.64 13.14 -2.03
N LYS A 38 -5.54 13.49 -3.31
CA LYS A 38 -4.30 13.32 -4.08
C LYS A 38 -3.15 14.13 -3.51
N VAL A 39 -3.41 15.35 -3.05
CA VAL A 39 -2.39 16.20 -2.42
C VAL A 39 -1.98 15.66 -1.05
N ARG A 40 -2.96 15.29 -0.21
CA ARG A 40 -2.73 14.78 1.14
C ARG A 40 -1.97 13.46 1.18
N PHE A 41 -2.23 12.58 0.20
CA PHE A 41 -1.58 11.27 0.09
C PHE A 41 -0.58 11.20 -1.06
N ASN A 42 -0.05 12.35 -1.49
CA ASN A 42 0.91 12.40 -2.59
C ASN A 42 2.18 11.59 -2.26
N ASP A 43 2.58 11.57 -1.00
CA ASP A 43 3.67 10.74 -0.48
C ASP A 43 3.41 9.24 -0.69
N ILE A 44 2.24 8.74 -0.26
CA ILE A 44 1.84 7.32 -0.44
C ILE A 44 1.70 6.97 -1.91
N LEU A 45 1.08 7.86 -2.71
CA LEU A 45 0.88 7.64 -4.15
C LEU A 45 2.20 7.57 -4.92
N ASN A 46 3.23 8.28 -4.47
CA ASN A 46 4.56 8.25 -5.07
C ASN A 46 5.54 7.35 -4.31
N LEU A 47 5.06 6.58 -3.33
CA LEU A 47 5.90 5.71 -2.52
C LEU A 47 6.48 4.59 -3.40
N LYS A 48 7.81 4.56 -3.50
CA LYS A 48 8.53 3.51 -4.21
C LYS A 48 8.93 2.42 -3.23
N ILE A 49 8.13 1.36 -3.18
CA ILE A 49 8.44 0.17 -2.39
C ILE A 49 9.48 -0.65 -3.16
N SER A 50 10.60 -0.93 -2.52
CA SER A 50 11.66 -1.75 -3.11
C SER A 50 11.21 -3.20 -3.30
N ASN A 51 11.64 -3.85 -4.38
CA ASN A 51 11.27 -5.24 -4.70
C ASN A 51 11.63 -6.22 -3.58
N TRP A 52 12.72 -5.98 -2.84
CA TRP A 52 13.12 -6.82 -1.72
C TRP A 52 12.14 -6.75 -0.53
N ILE A 53 11.39 -5.66 -0.37
CA ILE A 53 10.34 -5.57 0.63
C ILE A 53 9.19 -6.49 0.22
N LEU A 54 8.80 -6.42 -1.07
CA LEU A 54 7.68 -7.18 -1.65
C LEU A 54 7.95 -8.70 -1.67
N ASN A 55 9.14 -9.08 -2.11
CA ASN A 55 9.57 -10.47 -2.13
C ASN A 55 11.11 -10.57 -2.01
N PRO A 56 11.64 -10.69 -0.77
CA PRO A 56 13.08 -10.81 -0.56
C PRO A 56 13.65 -12.12 -1.11
N PHE A 57 12.82 -13.14 -1.36
CA PHE A 57 13.27 -14.46 -1.80
C PHE A 57 13.55 -14.51 -3.31
N THR A 58 12.99 -13.59 -4.11
CA THR A 58 13.15 -13.59 -5.58
C THR A 58 13.95 -12.42 -6.12
N VAL A 59 14.21 -11.39 -5.31
CA VAL A 59 14.97 -10.21 -5.75
C VAL A 59 16.41 -10.59 -6.10
N ASP A 60 17.00 -10.06 -7.17
CA ASP A 60 18.44 -10.24 -7.39
C ASP A 60 19.21 -9.48 -6.30
N VAL A 61 20.15 -10.15 -5.65
CA VAL A 61 20.97 -9.53 -4.58
C VAL A 61 21.79 -8.38 -5.15
N ASN A 62 22.25 -8.49 -6.40
CA ASN A 62 23.06 -7.46 -7.05
C ASN A 62 22.27 -6.19 -7.38
N GLU A 63 20.94 -6.26 -7.45
CA GLU A 63 20.07 -5.11 -7.72
C GLU A 63 19.69 -4.36 -6.44
N VAL A 64 20.07 -4.88 -5.27
CA VAL A 64 19.80 -4.24 -3.99
C VAL A 64 21.03 -3.48 -3.49
N ASP A 65 20.78 -2.40 -2.76
CA ASP A 65 21.81 -1.63 -2.05
C ASP A 65 22.75 -2.56 -1.25
N ILE A 66 24.05 -2.30 -1.37
CA ILE A 66 25.13 -3.08 -0.76
C ILE A 66 24.94 -3.27 0.74
N VAL A 67 24.31 -2.30 1.41
CA VAL A 67 24.00 -2.36 2.84
C VAL A 67 23.08 -3.53 3.20
N PHE A 68 22.21 -3.98 2.27
CA PHE A 68 21.23 -5.05 2.52
C PHE A 68 21.62 -6.41 1.91
N GLN A 69 22.64 -6.47 1.04
CA GLN A 69 22.94 -7.68 0.27
C GLN A 69 23.22 -8.91 1.15
N GLU A 70 23.95 -8.71 2.25
CA GLU A 70 24.24 -9.75 3.24
C GLU A 70 22.94 -10.27 3.89
N GLU A 71 22.13 -9.37 4.45
CA GLU A 71 20.87 -9.75 5.12
C GLU A 71 19.85 -10.37 4.17
N ILE A 72 19.78 -9.91 2.90
CA ILE A 72 18.95 -10.52 1.86
C ILE A 72 19.44 -11.92 1.54
N LEU A 73 20.74 -12.12 1.42
CA LEU A 73 21.30 -13.43 1.14
C LEU A 73 21.00 -14.40 2.28
N GLU A 74 21.17 -13.98 3.53
CA GLU A 74 20.79 -14.76 4.70
C GLU A 74 19.30 -15.09 4.74
N LEU A 75 18.43 -14.09 4.55
CA LEU A 75 16.98 -14.26 4.53
C LEU A 75 16.53 -15.20 3.40
N LYS A 76 17.17 -15.17 2.23
CA LYS A 76 16.86 -16.08 1.12
C LYS A 76 17.01 -17.55 1.46
N TYR A 77 17.97 -17.87 2.33
CA TYR A 77 18.25 -19.24 2.79
C TYR A 77 17.60 -19.55 4.14
N ASP A 78 16.89 -18.61 4.76
CA ASP A 78 16.06 -18.87 5.93
C ASP A 78 14.75 -19.57 5.53
N GLU A 79 14.78 -20.90 5.59
CA GLU A 79 13.61 -21.74 5.32
C GLU A 79 12.46 -21.52 6.31
N GLU A 80 12.69 -21.11 7.55
CA GLU A 80 11.60 -20.78 8.50
C GLU A 80 10.83 -19.56 7.98
N SER A 81 11.57 -18.51 7.61
CA SER A 81 11.01 -17.26 7.08
C SER A 81 10.36 -17.45 5.71
N LYS A 82 10.97 -18.23 4.81
CA LYS A 82 10.41 -18.57 3.49
C LYS A 82 9.10 -19.34 3.62
N ASN A 83 9.04 -20.33 4.51
CA ASN A 83 7.81 -21.06 4.80
C ASN A 83 6.72 -20.15 5.39
N SER A 84 7.09 -19.23 6.29
CA SER A 84 6.16 -18.26 6.85
C SER A 84 5.58 -17.35 5.76
N PHE A 85 6.42 -16.82 4.88
CA PHE A 85 6.01 -15.99 3.74
C PHE A 85 5.05 -16.73 2.80
N ASN A 86 5.37 -17.96 2.41
CA ASN A 86 4.52 -18.75 1.52
C ASN A 86 3.15 -19.09 2.13
N LYS A 87 3.07 -19.25 3.46
CA LYS A 87 1.82 -19.63 4.16
C LYS A 87 0.96 -18.44 4.56
N HIS A 88 1.58 -17.32 4.97
CA HIS A 88 0.88 -16.21 5.61
C HIS A 88 1.09 -14.86 4.93
N GLY A 89 1.93 -14.82 3.89
CA GLY A 89 2.23 -13.62 3.12
C GLY A 89 3.25 -12.68 3.77
N ILE A 90 3.58 -11.64 3.01
CA ILE A 90 4.56 -10.59 3.32
C ILE A 90 4.33 -9.90 4.67
N ALA A 91 3.09 -9.54 4.98
CA ALA A 91 2.78 -8.81 6.21
C ALA A 91 3.19 -9.64 7.45
N LYS A 92 2.97 -10.95 7.41
CA LYS A 92 3.32 -11.82 8.54
C LYS A 92 4.82 -12.06 8.66
N LEU A 93 5.53 -12.13 7.54
CA LEU A 93 7.00 -12.19 7.52
C LEU A 93 7.57 -11.00 8.29
N TRP A 94 7.22 -9.78 7.87
CA TRP A 94 7.77 -8.56 8.45
C TRP A 94 7.27 -8.28 9.87
N GLN A 95 6.05 -8.66 10.24
CA GLN A 95 5.57 -8.55 11.63
C GLN A 95 6.25 -9.52 12.61
N ASN A 96 7.08 -10.47 12.14
CA ASN A 96 7.76 -11.41 13.02
C ASN A 96 8.78 -10.67 13.91
N LYS A 97 8.65 -10.85 15.23
CA LYS A 97 9.52 -10.23 16.24
C LYS A 97 11.01 -10.60 16.12
N LYS A 98 11.33 -11.63 15.34
CA LYS A 98 12.72 -12.00 15.00
C LYS A 98 13.34 -11.08 13.94
N MET A 99 12.55 -10.52 13.01
CA MET A 99 13.06 -9.71 11.88
C MET A 99 13.95 -8.55 12.32
N PRO A 100 13.59 -7.72 13.33
CA PRO A 100 14.44 -6.60 13.75
C PRO A 100 15.78 -7.03 14.36
N LYS A 101 15.90 -8.30 14.78
CA LYS A 101 17.13 -8.83 15.41
C LYS A 101 18.02 -9.54 14.40
N LEU A 102 17.42 -10.27 13.46
CA LEU A 102 18.15 -11.03 12.45
C LEU A 102 18.53 -10.17 11.25
N TYR A 103 17.66 -9.25 10.85
CA TYR A 103 17.83 -8.39 9.67
C TYR A 103 17.64 -6.91 10.04
N PRO A 104 18.47 -6.37 10.96
CA PRO A 104 18.30 -5.02 11.48
C PRO A 104 18.42 -3.94 10.40
N LYS A 105 19.35 -4.06 9.44
CA LYS A 105 19.54 -3.03 8.40
C LYS A 105 18.32 -2.94 7.50
N MET A 106 17.78 -4.09 7.07
CA MET A 106 16.53 -4.18 6.31
C MET A 106 15.34 -3.66 7.12
N TRP A 107 15.24 -4.02 8.41
CA TRP A 107 14.13 -3.63 9.26
C TRP A 107 14.06 -2.12 9.53
N GLU A 108 15.21 -1.50 9.80
CA GLU A 108 15.29 -0.06 10.05
C GLU A 108 14.90 0.75 8.81
N ASN A 109 15.30 0.29 7.62
CA ASN A 109 15.00 0.98 6.37
C ASN A 109 13.54 0.83 5.95
N MET A 110 12.85 -0.26 6.30
CA MET A 110 11.39 -0.37 6.05
C MET A 110 10.57 0.65 6.83
N LYS A 111 11.06 1.19 7.96
CA LYS A 111 10.33 2.22 8.73
C LYS A 111 10.39 3.60 8.08
N ILE A 112 11.25 3.78 7.09
CA ILE A 112 11.50 5.05 6.40
C ILE A 112 10.59 5.16 5.16
N TYR A 113 9.89 4.07 4.79
CA TYR A 113 8.92 4.02 3.69
C TYR A 113 7.47 4.02 4.19
#